data_AF-A0A849QRT2-F1
#
_entry.id   AF-A0A849QRT2-F1
#
_cell.length_a   1.000
_cell.length_b   1.000
_cell.length_c   1.000
_cell.angle_alpha   90.00
_cell.angle_beta   90.00
_cell.angle_gamma   90.00
#
_symmetry.space_group_name_H-M   'P 1'
#
loop_
_entity.id
_entity.type
_entity.pdbx_description
1 polymer ?
#
loop_
_entity_poly.entity_id
_entity_poly.type
_entity_poly.pdbx_seq_one_letter_code
_entity_poly.pdbx_strand_id
1 'polypeptide(L)'
;MSERKIWEFRNQTVCTILGLTFNEKELHKLSKKLKLDHDRITAHEMHASLVQACATQNRTSKHLDKILKDRFEEYREDIKRIPQKEIYRYIEDGNGTDIPLPALVWFAVRNQHEDINKIEAGVYAVTHMYGHRALRFHDAFRRALPDSRPEYVMKELNDALGSNEKLQTKCKRLEWKREQLKSEIESIKEDRSRINTVMEEQKQLNRRLASDLERLGGENAL
;
A
#
# COMPACT_ATOMS: atom_id res chain seq x y z
N MET A 1 20.96 -27.31 -7.63
CA MET A 1 21.35 -26.34 -8.69
C MET A 1 22.63 -25.66 -8.24
N SER A 2 23.60 -25.48 -9.13
CA SER A 2 24.79 -24.68 -8.80
C SER A 2 24.38 -23.22 -8.56
N GLU A 3 24.98 -22.57 -7.57
CA GLU A 3 24.76 -21.14 -7.27
C GLU A 3 26.00 -20.34 -7.68
N ARG A 4 25.81 -19.37 -8.57
CA ARG A 4 26.79 -18.32 -8.85
C ARG A 4 27.04 -17.49 -7.59
N LYS A 5 28.20 -16.88 -7.52
CA LYS A 5 28.64 -15.99 -6.44
C LYS A 5 28.58 -14.55 -6.88
N ILE A 6 28.50 -13.62 -5.92
CA ILE A 6 28.37 -12.19 -6.21
C ILE A 6 29.45 -11.64 -7.15
N TRP A 7 30.67 -12.20 -7.11
CA TRP A 7 31.77 -11.80 -7.99
C TRP A 7 31.72 -12.39 -9.40
N GLU A 8 30.72 -13.21 -9.69
CA GLU A 8 30.42 -13.71 -11.03
C GLU A 8 29.32 -12.89 -11.71
N PHE A 9 28.67 -11.96 -10.98
CA PHE A 9 27.63 -11.08 -11.51
C PHE A 9 28.24 -9.88 -12.23
N ARG A 10 27.48 -9.28 -13.14
CA ARG A 10 27.84 -7.99 -13.74
C ARG A 10 27.74 -6.88 -12.70
N ASN A 11 28.62 -5.88 -12.78
CA ASN A 11 28.65 -4.76 -11.83
C ASN A 11 27.31 -4.02 -11.73
N GLN A 12 26.56 -3.90 -12.83
CA GLN A 12 25.23 -3.27 -12.83
C GLN A 12 24.22 -4.05 -11.97
N THR A 13 24.28 -5.39 -12.04
CA THR A 13 23.46 -6.29 -11.23
C THR A 13 23.82 -6.17 -9.76
N VAL A 14 25.11 -6.16 -9.44
CA VAL A 14 25.60 -5.97 -8.06
C VAL A 14 25.16 -4.62 -7.51
N CYS A 15 25.34 -3.54 -8.29
CA CYS A 15 24.87 -2.19 -7.95
C CYS A 15 23.37 -2.18 -7.62
N THR A 16 22.55 -2.81 -8.46
CA THR A 16 21.11 -2.92 -8.22
C THR A 16 20.79 -3.65 -6.91
N ILE A 17 21.40 -4.82 -6.69
CA ILE A 17 21.16 -5.62 -5.48
C ILE A 17 21.56 -4.81 -4.25
N LEU A 18 22.79 -4.28 -4.20
CA LEU A 18 23.29 -3.55 -3.04
C LEU A 18 22.50 -2.26 -2.79
N GLY A 19 22.14 -1.52 -3.85
CA GLY A 19 21.45 -0.24 -3.76
C GLY A 19 20.01 -0.38 -3.28
N LEU A 20 19.35 -1.48 -3.60
CA LEU A 20 18.00 -1.79 -3.12
C LEU A 20 17.99 -2.49 -1.76
N THR A 21 19.11 -3.13 -1.37
CA THR A 21 19.18 -3.92 -0.13
C THR A 21 19.56 -3.08 1.08
N PHE A 22 20.47 -2.12 0.91
CA PHE A 22 21.06 -1.38 2.02
C PHE A 22 20.78 0.11 1.90
N ASN A 23 20.09 0.67 2.89
CA ASN A 23 20.00 2.13 3.03
C ASN A 23 21.32 2.75 3.53
N GLU A 24 21.40 4.08 3.58
CA GLU A 24 22.62 4.80 3.97
C GLU A 24 23.16 4.37 5.36
N LYS A 25 22.27 4.15 6.33
CA LYS A 25 22.67 3.72 7.68
C LYS A 25 23.23 2.30 7.67
N GLU A 26 22.63 1.41 6.88
CA GLU A 26 23.11 0.04 6.71
C GLU A 26 24.43 -0.03 5.95
N LEU A 27 24.58 0.78 4.89
CA LEU A 27 25.84 0.91 4.15
C LEU A 27 26.98 1.33 5.08
N HIS A 28 26.76 2.31 5.95
CA HIS A 28 27.78 2.74 6.90
C HIS A 28 28.17 1.62 7.88
N LYS A 29 27.19 0.90 8.44
CA LYS A 29 27.44 -0.27 9.31
C LYS A 29 28.20 -1.37 8.57
N LEU A 30 27.84 -1.62 7.31
CA LEU A 30 28.43 -2.64 6.48
C LEU A 30 29.89 -2.30 6.13
N SER A 31 30.17 -1.07 5.70
CA SER A 31 31.53 -0.59 5.42
C SER A 31 32.44 -0.72 6.64
N LYS A 32 31.94 -0.32 7.83
CA LYS A 32 32.65 -0.51 9.09
C LYS A 32 32.93 -1.98 9.40
N LYS A 33 31.92 -2.85 9.24
CA LYS A 33 32.05 -4.30 9.45
C LYS A 33 33.08 -4.93 8.52
N LEU A 34 33.16 -4.44 7.29
CA LEU A 34 34.08 -4.91 6.26
C LEU A 34 35.47 -4.28 6.35
N LYS A 35 35.70 -3.38 7.32
CA LYS A 35 36.95 -2.61 7.49
C LYS A 35 37.34 -1.84 6.22
N LEU A 36 36.33 -1.36 5.50
CA LEU A 36 36.53 -0.42 4.39
C LEU A 36 36.65 1.00 4.95
N ASP A 37 37.22 1.89 4.16
CA ASP A 37 37.15 3.31 4.48
C ASP A 37 35.67 3.72 4.59
N HIS A 38 35.35 4.48 5.64
CA HIS A 38 33.99 4.85 6.01
C HIS A 38 33.95 6.18 6.77
N ASP A 39 35.08 6.66 7.25
CA ASP A 39 35.21 7.93 7.94
C ASP A 39 35.44 9.01 6.88
N ARG A 40 34.40 9.82 6.63
CA ARG A 40 34.38 10.98 5.69
C ARG A 40 34.00 10.68 4.24
N ILE A 41 33.60 9.45 3.91
CA ILE A 41 33.00 9.18 2.59
C ILE A 41 31.47 9.19 2.66
N THR A 42 30.85 9.58 1.56
CA THR A 42 29.40 9.65 1.37
C THR A 42 28.79 8.27 1.10
N ALA A 43 27.46 8.15 1.20
CA ALA A 43 26.77 6.89 0.94
C ALA A 43 26.98 6.37 -0.49
N HIS A 44 27.05 7.26 -1.49
CA HIS A 44 27.29 6.86 -2.89
C HIS A 44 28.73 6.36 -3.10
N GLU A 45 29.72 6.95 -2.40
CA GLU A 45 31.11 6.47 -2.42
C GLU A 45 31.27 5.12 -1.71
N MET A 46 30.59 4.92 -0.57
CA MET A 46 30.53 3.61 0.09
C MET A 46 29.93 2.55 -0.83
N HIS A 47 28.81 2.88 -1.47
CA HIS A 47 28.14 2.00 -2.41
C HIS A 47 29.05 1.62 -3.58
N ALA A 48 29.67 2.61 -4.23
CA ALA A 48 30.59 2.38 -5.35
C ALA A 48 31.78 1.50 -4.95
N SER A 49 32.35 1.75 -3.76
CA SER A 49 33.45 0.94 -3.22
C SER A 49 33.05 -0.52 -2.99
N LEU A 50 31.84 -0.78 -2.48
CA LEU A 50 31.31 -2.13 -2.30
C LEU A 50 31.07 -2.85 -3.63
N VAL A 51 30.48 -2.15 -4.62
CA VAL A 51 30.29 -2.70 -5.98
C VAL A 51 31.63 -3.09 -6.58
N GLN A 52 32.63 -2.20 -6.50
CA GLN A 52 33.97 -2.45 -7.02
C GLN A 52 34.65 -3.62 -6.29
N ALA A 53 34.52 -3.70 -4.96
CA ALA A 53 35.03 -4.81 -4.18
C ALA A 53 34.37 -6.15 -4.56
N CYS A 54 33.18 -6.13 -5.15
CA CYS A 54 32.52 -7.33 -5.64
C CYS A 54 32.94 -7.74 -7.04
N ALA A 55 33.65 -6.92 -7.81
CA ALA A 55 34.07 -7.26 -9.18
C ALA A 55 35.07 -8.44 -9.25
N THR A 56 35.69 -8.81 -8.12
CA THR A 56 36.63 -9.92 -8.04
C THR A 56 36.37 -10.78 -6.80
N GLN A 57 36.89 -12.01 -6.81
CA GLN A 57 36.85 -12.88 -5.65
C GLN A 57 37.88 -12.42 -4.61
N ASN A 58 37.42 -11.86 -3.50
CA ASN A 58 38.26 -11.41 -2.39
C ASN A 58 37.52 -11.60 -1.05
N ARG A 59 38.15 -11.19 0.06
CA ARG A 59 37.56 -11.35 1.40
C ARG A 59 36.25 -10.59 1.54
N THR A 60 36.18 -9.38 1.00
CA THR A 60 35.01 -8.49 1.07
C THR A 60 33.86 -9.09 0.27
N SER A 61 34.08 -9.51 -0.98
CA SER A 61 33.04 -10.09 -1.82
C SER A 61 32.53 -11.44 -1.27
N LYS A 62 33.41 -12.27 -0.69
CA LYS A 62 33.00 -13.49 0.04
C LYS A 62 32.13 -13.19 1.25
N HIS A 63 32.46 -12.17 2.04
CA HIS A 63 31.66 -11.81 3.20
C HIS A 63 30.30 -11.23 2.78
N LEU A 64 30.27 -10.42 1.72
CA LEU A 64 29.04 -9.82 1.21
C LEU A 64 28.11 -10.85 0.57
N ASP A 65 28.65 -11.81 -0.21
CA ASP A 65 27.88 -12.95 -0.74
C ASP A 65 27.16 -13.70 0.39
N LYS A 66 27.87 -13.93 1.51
CA LYS A 66 27.29 -14.58 2.68
C LYS A 66 26.20 -13.73 3.33
N ILE A 67 26.43 -12.43 3.54
CA ILE A 67 25.42 -11.53 4.12
C ILE A 67 24.15 -11.51 3.28
N LEU A 68 24.27 -11.39 1.96
CA LEU A 68 23.11 -11.36 1.07
C LEU A 68 22.40 -12.71 1.02
N LYS A 69 23.16 -13.81 1.01
CA LYS A 69 22.59 -15.16 1.11
C LYS A 69 21.77 -15.31 2.38
N ASP A 70 22.36 -14.99 3.54
CA ASP A 70 21.69 -15.11 4.85
C ASP A 70 20.45 -14.21 4.92
N ARG A 71 20.51 -13.00 4.33
CA ARG A 71 19.39 -12.05 4.29
C ARG A 71 18.22 -12.53 3.42
N PHE A 72 18.50 -13.16 2.28
CA PHE A 72 17.45 -13.55 1.33
C PHE A 72 17.00 -15.00 1.45
N GLU A 73 17.62 -15.78 2.34
CA GLU A 73 17.33 -17.21 2.49
C GLU A 73 15.86 -17.47 2.83
N GLU A 74 15.20 -16.56 3.56
CA GLU A 74 13.78 -16.66 3.92
C GLU A 74 12.84 -16.75 2.70
N TYR A 75 13.22 -16.15 1.56
CA TYR A 75 12.42 -16.13 0.33
C TYR A 75 12.69 -17.32 -0.60
N ARG A 76 13.61 -18.23 -0.23
CA ARG A 76 14.07 -19.31 -1.12
C ARG A 76 12.92 -20.21 -1.58
N GLU A 77 12.02 -20.59 -0.68
CA GLU A 77 10.94 -21.53 -1.01
C GLU A 77 9.88 -20.89 -1.91
N ASP A 78 9.58 -19.61 -1.71
CA ASP A 78 8.63 -18.88 -2.56
C ASP A 78 9.19 -18.72 -3.98
N ILE A 79 10.49 -18.44 -4.10
CA ILE A 79 11.15 -18.26 -5.39
C ILE A 79 11.25 -19.56 -6.19
N LYS A 80 11.33 -20.72 -5.54
CA LYS A 80 11.29 -22.02 -6.26
C LYS A 80 10.01 -22.21 -7.07
N ARG A 81 8.91 -21.53 -6.70
CA ARG A 81 7.63 -21.58 -7.41
C ARG A 81 7.62 -20.70 -8.66
N ILE A 82 8.62 -19.84 -8.83
CA ILE A 82 8.73 -18.90 -9.94
C ILE A 82 9.71 -19.47 -10.98
N PRO A 83 9.26 -19.72 -12.23
CA PRO A 83 10.16 -20.11 -13.30
C PRO A 83 11.24 -19.05 -13.50
N GLN A 84 12.52 -19.46 -13.52
CA GLN A 84 13.63 -18.52 -13.62
C GLN A 84 13.60 -17.68 -14.91
N LYS A 85 13.09 -18.26 -16.02
CA LYS A 85 12.88 -17.55 -17.30
C LYS A 85 11.75 -16.52 -17.24
N GLU A 86 10.95 -16.47 -16.19
CA GLU A 86 9.82 -15.55 -16.04
C GLU A 86 10.05 -14.50 -14.95
N ILE A 87 11.16 -14.59 -14.21
CA ILE A 87 11.41 -13.71 -13.05
C ILE A 87 11.44 -12.22 -13.40
N TYR A 88 11.83 -11.85 -14.62
CA TYR A 88 11.79 -10.44 -15.06
C TYR A 88 10.36 -9.90 -15.19
N ARG A 89 9.35 -10.75 -15.46
CA ARG A 89 7.94 -10.34 -15.44
C ARG A 89 7.48 -10.02 -14.03
N TYR A 90 7.87 -10.83 -13.04
CA TYR A 90 7.60 -10.55 -11.63
C TYR A 90 8.29 -9.26 -11.16
N ILE A 91 9.49 -9.00 -11.68
CA ILE A 91 10.19 -7.73 -11.46
C ILE A 91 9.39 -6.58 -12.10
N GLU A 92 8.96 -6.69 -13.37
CA GLU A 92 8.31 -5.62 -14.15
C GLU A 92 6.86 -5.31 -13.75
N ASP A 93 6.08 -6.34 -13.43
CA ASP A 93 4.65 -6.22 -13.15
C ASP A 93 4.42 -5.68 -11.72
N GLY A 94 5.40 -5.83 -10.81
CA GLY A 94 5.32 -5.42 -9.42
C GLY A 94 4.19 -6.09 -8.61
N ASN A 95 3.42 -6.97 -9.26
CA ASN A 95 2.22 -7.62 -8.77
C ASN A 95 2.43 -9.13 -8.87
N GLY A 96 2.47 -9.81 -7.73
CA GLY A 96 2.43 -11.27 -7.72
C GLY A 96 3.17 -11.95 -6.57
N THR A 97 3.98 -11.22 -5.79
CA THR A 97 4.73 -11.79 -4.67
C THR A 97 4.96 -10.80 -3.54
N ASP A 98 4.90 -11.25 -2.30
CA ASP A 98 5.40 -10.51 -1.12
C ASP A 98 6.94 -10.49 -1.02
N ILE A 99 7.62 -10.93 -2.08
CA ILE A 99 9.08 -11.05 -2.15
C ILE A 99 9.68 -9.68 -2.51
N PRO A 100 10.65 -9.17 -1.72
CA PRO A 100 11.32 -7.92 -2.04
C PRO A 100 12.04 -7.96 -3.39
N LEU A 101 11.96 -6.86 -4.15
CA LEU A 101 12.68 -6.67 -5.42
C LEU A 101 14.16 -7.11 -5.39
N PRO A 102 15.00 -6.72 -4.40
CA PRO A 102 16.39 -7.16 -4.37
C PRO A 102 16.55 -8.68 -4.21
N ALA A 103 15.61 -9.36 -3.54
CA ALA A 103 15.62 -10.81 -3.43
C ALA A 103 15.27 -11.48 -4.77
N LEU A 104 14.26 -10.97 -5.49
CA LEU A 104 13.95 -11.44 -6.85
C LEU A 104 15.17 -11.31 -7.78
N VAL A 105 15.80 -10.13 -7.80
CA VAL A 105 17.02 -9.88 -8.58
C VAL A 105 18.15 -10.84 -8.18
N TRP A 106 18.39 -11.00 -6.86
CA TRP A 106 19.43 -11.88 -6.33
C TRP A 106 19.27 -13.32 -6.81
N PHE A 107 18.09 -13.92 -6.64
CA PHE A 107 17.89 -15.32 -7.03
C PHE A 107 17.80 -15.50 -8.56
N ALA A 108 17.32 -14.50 -9.30
CA ALA A 108 17.31 -14.52 -10.77
C ALA A 108 18.69 -14.76 -11.36
N VAL A 109 19.71 -14.10 -10.81
CA VAL A 109 21.09 -14.15 -11.32
C VAL A 109 21.97 -15.16 -10.59
N ARG A 110 21.61 -15.55 -9.35
CA ARG A 110 22.35 -16.52 -8.54
C ARG A 110 22.15 -17.95 -9.02
N ASN A 111 20.93 -18.34 -9.39
CA ASN A 111 20.63 -19.71 -9.79
C ASN A 111 21.25 -19.98 -11.17
N GLN A 112 22.14 -20.98 -11.27
CA GLN A 112 22.76 -21.30 -12.55
C GLN A 112 21.69 -21.79 -13.55
N HIS A 113 21.76 -21.27 -14.77
CA HIS A 113 20.83 -21.59 -15.85
C HIS A 113 21.56 -21.52 -17.20
N GLU A 114 21.12 -22.29 -18.21
CA GLU A 114 21.69 -22.26 -19.58
C GLU A 114 21.70 -20.84 -20.17
N ASP A 115 20.58 -20.13 -20.07
CA ASP A 115 20.37 -18.75 -20.54
C ASP A 115 20.78 -17.67 -19.52
N ILE A 116 21.66 -17.95 -18.55
CA ILE A 116 21.93 -17.03 -17.42
C ILE A 116 22.35 -15.61 -17.87
N ASN A 117 23.13 -15.51 -18.94
CA ASN A 117 23.54 -14.22 -19.52
C ASN A 117 22.37 -13.40 -20.07
N LYS A 118 21.36 -14.07 -20.66
CA LYS A 118 20.14 -13.42 -21.15
C LYS A 118 19.24 -13.03 -19.99
N ILE A 119 19.12 -13.90 -18.99
CA ILE A 119 18.34 -13.62 -17.77
C ILE A 119 18.89 -12.40 -17.06
N GLU A 120 20.20 -12.34 -16.82
CA GLU A 120 20.85 -11.20 -16.16
C GLU A 120 20.71 -9.90 -16.98
N ALA A 121 20.80 -9.98 -18.31
CA ALA A 121 20.55 -8.84 -19.18
C ALA A 121 19.09 -8.35 -19.13
N GLY A 122 18.12 -9.26 -19.08
CA GLY A 122 16.70 -8.94 -18.93
C GLY A 122 16.39 -8.29 -17.59
N VAL A 123 16.93 -8.85 -16.49
CA VAL A 123 16.84 -8.26 -15.15
C VAL A 123 17.40 -6.84 -15.15
N TYR A 124 18.58 -6.63 -15.72
CA TYR A 124 19.18 -5.30 -15.84
C TYR A 124 18.29 -4.34 -16.65
N ALA A 125 17.73 -4.78 -17.78
CA ALA A 125 16.88 -3.93 -18.62
C ALA A 125 15.67 -3.40 -17.84
N VAL A 126 14.97 -4.29 -17.11
CA VAL A 126 13.79 -3.91 -16.31
C VAL A 126 14.18 -3.00 -15.15
N THR A 127 15.20 -3.36 -14.36
CA THR A 127 15.62 -2.55 -13.20
C THR A 127 16.20 -1.21 -13.62
N HIS A 128 16.88 -1.14 -14.76
CA HIS A 128 17.38 0.10 -15.33
C HIS A 128 16.23 1.05 -15.73
N MET A 129 15.17 0.51 -16.36
CA MET A 129 13.98 1.29 -16.69
C MET A 129 13.25 1.78 -15.44
N TYR A 130 13.21 0.99 -14.36
CA TYR A 130 12.72 1.49 -13.07
C TYR A 130 13.56 2.62 -12.50
N GLY A 131 14.89 2.51 -12.59
CA GLY A 131 15.79 3.61 -12.21
C GLY A 131 15.45 4.91 -12.94
N HIS A 132 15.23 4.85 -14.26
CA HIS A 132 14.79 6.01 -15.03
C HIS A 132 13.42 6.54 -14.61
N ARG A 133 12.44 5.66 -14.37
CA ARG A 133 11.10 6.07 -13.89
C ARG A 133 11.20 6.76 -12.52
N ALA A 134 11.97 6.20 -11.60
CA ALA A 134 12.19 6.77 -10.27
C ALA A 134 12.88 8.13 -10.33
N LEU A 135 13.92 8.29 -11.17
CA LEU A 135 14.60 9.56 -11.35
C LEU A 135 13.69 10.64 -11.98
N ARG A 136 12.89 10.28 -12.99
CA ARG A 136 11.90 11.20 -13.58
C ARG A 136 10.83 11.59 -12.56
N PHE A 137 10.36 10.63 -11.76
CA PHE A 137 9.43 10.90 -10.68
C PHE A 137 10.04 11.85 -9.65
N HIS A 138 11.28 11.61 -9.22
CA HIS A 138 11.97 12.47 -8.28
C HIS A 138 12.17 13.90 -8.82
N ASP A 139 12.54 14.06 -10.08
CA ASP A 139 12.63 15.38 -10.73
C ASP A 139 11.27 16.10 -10.80
N ALA A 140 10.23 15.41 -11.26
CA ALA A 140 8.87 15.96 -11.31
C ALA A 140 8.37 16.34 -9.91
N PHE A 141 8.60 15.48 -8.93
CA PHE A 141 8.24 15.69 -7.52
C PHE A 141 8.94 16.92 -6.95
N ARG A 142 10.26 17.04 -7.14
CA ARG A 142 11.03 18.18 -6.65
C ARG A 142 10.61 19.51 -7.29
N ARG A 143 10.15 19.49 -8.54
CA ARG A 143 9.60 20.68 -9.20
C ARG A 143 8.22 21.06 -8.68
N ALA A 144 7.37 20.07 -8.42
CA ALA A 144 6.02 20.28 -7.89
C ALA A 144 6.04 20.72 -6.41
N LEU A 145 6.99 20.20 -5.63
CA LEU A 145 7.11 20.41 -4.19
C LEU A 145 8.57 20.72 -3.81
N PRO A 146 9.06 21.93 -4.08
CA PRO A 146 10.49 22.28 -3.95
C PRO A 146 11.01 22.23 -2.50
N ASP A 147 10.15 22.48 -1.52
CA ASP A 147 10.51 22.49 -0.10
C ASP A 147 10.17 21.18 0.63
N SER A 148 9.50 20.23 -0.04
CA SER A 148 9.10 18.96 0.57
C SER A 148 10.17 17.90 0.37
N ARG A 149 10.54 17.19 1.45
CA ARG A 149 11.32 15.96 1.31
C ARG A 149 10.40 14.80 0.94
N PRO A 150 10.79 13.90 0.02
CA PRO A 150 9.97 12.75 -0.39
C PRO A 150 9.46 11.90 0.78
N GLU A 151 10.26 11.78 1.85
CA GLU A 151 9.91 11.00 3.04
C GLU A 151 8.70 11.60 3.79
N TYR A 152 8.52 12.92 3.76
CA TYR A 152 7.38 13.58 4.38
C TYR A 152 6.10 13.39 3.58
N VAL A 153 6.20 13.39 2.24
CA VAL A 153 5.00 13.23 1.40
C VAL A 153 4.42 11.84 1.48
N MET A 154 5.24 10.79 1.59
CA MET A 154 4.70 9.43 1.82
C MET A 154 3.94 9.34 3.15
N LYS A 155 4.45 9.99 4.19
CA LYS A 155 3.76 10.04 5.49
C LYS A 155 2.45 10.83 5.38
N GLU A 156 2.49 12.04 4.81
CA GLU A 156 1.30 12.87 4.62
C GLU A 156 0.24 12.18 3.75
N LEU A 157 0.66 11.46 2.70
CA LEU A 157 -0.23 10.69 1.86
C LEU A 157 -0.92 9.58 2.65
N ASN A 158 -0.17 8.82 3.46
CA ASN A 158 -0.75 7.78 4.32
C ASN A 158 -1.70 8.36 5.37
N ASP A 159 -1.33 9.48 5.99
CA ASP A 159 -2.18 10.18 6.96
C ASP A 159 -3.47 10.72 6.30
N ALA A 160 -3.36 11.23 5.07
CA ALA A 160 -4.49 11.69 4.27
C ALA A 160 -5.40 10.52 3.85
N LEU A 161 -4.84 9.39 3.43
CA LEU A 161 -5.59 8.17 3.11
C LEU A 161 -6.37 7.66 4.33
N GLY A 162 -5.72 7.53 5.48
CA GLY A 162 -6.39 7.11 6.72
C GLY A 162 -7.45 8.11 7.19
N SER A 163 -7.25 9.40 6.95
CA SER A 163 -8.27 10.44 7.23
C SER A 163 -9.46 10.34 6.28
N ASN A 164 -9.21 10.05 5.00
CA ASN A 164 -10.24 9.87 3.98
C ASN A 164 -11.12 8.64 4.29
N GLU A 165 -10.53 7.51 4.68
CA GLU A 165 -11.29 6.31 5.09
C GLU A 165 -12.21 6.59 6.29
N LYS A 166 -11.72 7.35 7.28
CA LYS A 166 -12.53 7.79 8.43
C LYS A 166 -13.69 8.68 8.00
N LEU A 167 -13.45 9.61 7.07
CA LEU A 167 -14.48 10.50 6.54
C LEU A 167 -15.53 9.70 5.75
N GLN A 168 -15.11 8.78 4.88
CA GLN A 168 -16.03 7.91 4.13
C GLN A 168 -16.94 7.10 5.07
N THR A 169 -16.38 6.55 6.15
CA THR A 169 -17.15 5.80 7.15
C THR A 169 -18.17 6.70 7.86
N LYS A 170 -17.79 7.94 8.21
CA LYS A 170 -18.71 8.93 8.78
C LYS A 170 -19.82 9.33 7.80
N CYS A 171 -19.50 9.55 6.53
CA CYS A 171 -20.48 9.85 5.49
C CYS A 171 -21.52 8.73 5.36
N LYS A 172 -21.09 7.47 5.25
CA LYS A 172 -22.00 6.31 5.21
C LYS A 172 -22.94 6.25 6.41
N ARG A 173 -22.41 6.51 7.62
CA ARG A 173 -23.21 6.55 8.85
C ARG A 173 -24.24 7.68 8.86
N LEU A 174 -23.87 8.86 8.36
CA LEU A 174 -24.77 10.01 8.26
C LEU A 174 -25.85 9.78 7.20
N GLU A 175 -25.50 9.17 6.07
CA GLU A 175 -26.46 8.76 5.04
C GLU A 175 -27.48 7.75 5.61
N TRP A 176 -27.02 6.73 6.31
CA TRP A 176 -27.90 5.78 6.98
C TRP A 176 -28.85 6.45 7.97
N LYS A 177 -28.34 7.34 8.84
CA LYS A 177 -29.17 8.12 9.77
C LYS A 177 -30.19 9.01 9.06
N ARG A 178 -29.79 9.62 7.93
CA ARG A 178 -30.70 10.46 7.13
C ARG A 178 -31.87 9.65 6.60
N GLU A 179 -31.61 8.46 6.07
CA GLU A 179 -32.68 7.58 5.58
C GLU A 179 -33.57 7.06 6.71
N GLN A 180 -32.98 6.72 7.87
CA GLN A 180 -33.75 6.34 9.05
C GLN A 180 -34.71 7.47 9.49
N LEU A 181 -34.20 8.69 9.67
CA LEU A 181 -35.02 9.85 10.06
C LEU A 181 -36.09 10.16 9.03
N LYS A 182 -35.80 10.00 7.74
CA LYS A 182 -36.78 10.19 6.67
C LYS A 182 -37.94 9.19 6.79
N SER A 183 -37.64 7.92 7.09
CA SER A 183 -38.65 6.89 7.33
C SER A 183 -39.47 7.17 8.59
N GLU A 184 -38.83 7.63 9.67
CA GLU A 184 -39.53 7.99 10.92
C GLU A 184 -40.47 9.18 10.70
N ILE A 185 -40.03 10.22 9.98
CA ILE A 185 -40.88 11.37 9.63
C ILE A 185 -42.10 10.93 8.83
N GLU A 186 -41.93 10.01 7.88
CA GLU A 186 -43.06 9.53 7.07
C GLU A 186 -44.05 8.71 7.91
N SER A 187 -43.56 7.81 8.76
CA SER A 187 -44.38 7.06 9.72
C SER A 187 -45.18 7.99 10.64
N ILE A 188 -44.53 9.01 11.22
CA ILE A 188 -45.19 9.99 12.09
C ILE A 188 -46.26 10.79 11.33
N LYS A 189 -46.04 11.12 10.05
CA LYS A 189 -47.05 11.79 9.22
C LYS A 189 -48.26 10.90 8.98
N GLU A 190 -48.06 9.61 8.71
CA GLU A 190 -49.13 8.64 8.56
C GLU A 190 -49.95 8.51 9.85
N ASP A 191 -49.28 8.33 10.99
CA ASP A 191 -49.93 8.24 12.30
C ASP A 191 -50.73 9.51 12.62
N ARG A 192 -50.16 10.69 12.36
CA ARG A 192 -50.87 11.97 12.52
C ARG A 192 -52.12 12.04 11.64
N SER A 193 -52.03 11.56 10.40
CA SER A 193 -53.19 11.51 9.51
C SER A 193 -54.28 10.60 10.06
N ARG A 194 -53.93 9.42 10.58
CA ARG A 194 -54.89 8.48 11.20
C ARG A 194 -55.56 9.07 12.44
N ILE A 195 -54.78 9.68 13.34
CA ILE A 195 -55.30 10.33 14.55
C ILE A 195 -56.27 11.44 14.19
N ASN A 196 -55.95 12.26 13.18
CA ASN A 196 -56.85 13.32 12.73
C ASN A 196 -58.18 12.78 12.21
N THR A 197 -58.18 11.68 11.45
CA THR A 197 -59.40 11.02 10.99
C THR A 197 -60.26 10.55 12.17
N VAL A 198 -59.67 9.79 13.11
CA VAL A 198 -60.38 9.29 14.31
C VAL A 198 -60.92 10.44 15.15
N MET A 199 -60.16 11.53 15.29
CA MET A 199 -60.59 12.71 16.04
C MET A 199 -61.80 13.39 15.38
N GLU A 200 -61.86 13.44 14.06
CA GLU A 200 -63.00 14.01 13.34
C GLU A 200 -64.23 13.11 13.44
N GLU A 201 -64.07 11.79 13.33
CA GLU A 201 -65.13 10.81 13.58
C GLU A 201 -65.72 10.96 15.00
N GLN A 202 -64.85 11.08 16.01
CA GLN A 202 -65.27 11.29 17.40
C GLN A 202 -66.00 12.63 17.59
N LYS A 203 -65.53 13.71 16.95
CA LYS A 203 -66.23 15.01 16.96
C LYS A 203 -67.61 14.90 16.33
N GLN A 204 -67.75 14.18 15.22
CA GLN A 204 -69.05 13.95 14.58
C GLN A 204 -69.98 13.13 15.47
N LEU A 205 -69.48 12.06 16.10
CA LEU A 205 -70.25 11.25 17.04
C LEU A 205 -70.72 12.06 18.24
N ASN A 206 -69.82 12.87 18.84
CA ASN A 206 -70.17 13.76 19.95
C ASN A 206 -71.24 14.78 19.55
N ARG A 207 -71.19 15.34 18.34
CA ARG A 207 -72.26 16.24 17.83
C ARG A 207 -73.59 15.51 17.72
N ARG A 208 -73.61 14.27 17.21
CA ARG A 208 -74.84 13.45 17.11
C ARG A 208 -75.42 13.15 18.49
N LEU A 209 -74.59 12.71 19.44
CA LEU A 209 -75.01 12.43 20.82
C LEU A 209 -75.58 13.67 21.50
N ALA A 210 -74.96 14.85 21.31
CA ALA A 210 -75.49 16.11 21.84
C ALA A 210 -76.90 16.41 21.29
N SER A 211 -77.10 16.28 19.96
CA SER A 211 -78.41 16.46 19.34
C SER A 211 -79.45 15.42 19.79
N ASP A 212 -79.06 14.15 19.99
CA ASP A 212 -79.96 13.12 20.49
C ASP A 212 -80.38 13.37 21.95
N LEU A 213 -79.45 13.85 22.79
CA LEU A 213 -79.74 14.25 24.17
C LEU A 213 -80.69 15.45 24.23
N GLU A 214 -80.49 16.47 23.38
CA GLU A 214 -81.41 17.60 23.27
C GLU A 214 -82.84 17.14 22.89
N ARG A 215 -82.96 16.18 21.97
CA ARG A 215 -84.26 15.60 21.58
C ARG A 215 -84.94 14.85 22.73
N LEU A 216 -84.20 14.01 23.45
CA LEU A 216 -84.73 13.24 24.60
C LEU A 216 -85.08 14.11 25.82
N GLY A 217 -84.33 15.21 26.02
CA GLY A 217 -84.63 16.20 27.06
C GLY A 217 -85.90 17.01 26.78
N GLY A 218 -86.29 17.14 25.50
CA GLY A 218 -87.55 17.79 25.08
C GLY A 218 -88.80 16.93 25.25
N GLU A 219 -88.68 15.60 25.24
CA GLU A 219 -89.84 14.68 25.37
C GLU A 219 -90.25 14.43 26.83
N ASN A 220 -89.40 14.75 27.82
CA ASN A 220 -89.71 14.62 29.25
C ASN A 220 -90.18 15.94 29.90
N ALA A 221 -90.53 16.96 29.09
CA ALA A 221 -90.93 18.30 29.56
C ALA A 221 -92.38 18.70 29.21
N LEU A 222 -93.28 17.72 29.04
CA LEU A 222 -94.73 17.92 28.87
C LEU A 222 -95.52 17.26 30.00
#